data_AF-A0A946NM96-F1
#
_entry.id   AF-A0A946NM96-F1
#
_cell.length_a   1.000
_cell.length_b   1.000
_cell.length_c   1.000
_cell.angle_alpha   90.00
_cell.angle_beta   90.00
_cell.angle_gamma   90.00
#
_symmetry.space_group_name_H-M   'P 1'
#
loop_
_entity.id
_entity.type
_entity.pdbx_description
1 polymer ?
#
loop_
_entity_poly.entity_id
_entity_poly.type
_entity_poly.pdbx_seq_one_letter_code
_entity_poly.pdbx_strand_id
1 'polypeptide(L)'
;FLAIASSSEAQQHHFTNPQVRVQVTVETLNVSTTGYPDHKWERVNPNRPTKQNFNFQIPRYPQIASRTTPVPSRGPIAVAINGVVFFGPEDREGKIALENHGLDSCRGHPAPSGVYHYHCTPGCVHQDPPSQHSPVIGYAFDGFKIYGLQGERGRPPTDLDQCNGHADNSRGYHYHTTQGFPFVLGCYRGTPALANYDRRQQGTGPGNERKGRRGGDSMRQYCETDRQRYCPNMPPSREMMQCMKRNKNKFSAQCQQALQNHRPPANRRR
;
A
#
# COMPACT_ATOMS: atom_id res chain seq x y z
N PHE A 1 26.28 -16.78 6.91
CA PHE A 1 26.37 -16.43 5.49
C PHE A 1 24.96 -16.23 4.96
N LEU A 2 24.52 -14.98 4.81
CA LEU A 2 23.21 -14.67 4.25
C LEU A 2 23.29 -14.90 2.74
N ALA A 3 22.70 -15.99 2.26
CA ALA A 3 22.53 -16.21 0.83
C ALA A 3 21.66 -15.09 0.27
N ILE A 4 22.25 -14.25 -0.58
CA ILE A 4 21.49 -13.45 -1.53
C ILE A 4 20.83 -14.50 -2.42
N ALA A 5 19.50 -14.61 -2.38
CA ALA A 5 18.77 -15.47 -3.29
C ALA A 5 19.24 -15.19 -4.73
N SER A 6 19.59 -16.24 -5.47
CA SER A 6 19.98 -16.13 -6.87
C SER A 6 18.87 -15.44 -7.65
N SER A 7 19.23 -14.77 -8.75
CA SER A 7 18.30 -14.16 -9.70
C SER A 7 17.13 -15.08 -10.10
N SER A 8 17.31 -16.40 -10.04
CA SER A 8 16.28 -17.41 -10.32
C SER A 8 15.09 -17.42 -9.37
N GLU A 9 15.28 -17.18 -8.06
CA GLU A 9 14.17 -17.18 -7.09
C GLU A 9 13.36 -15.87 -7.17
N ALA A 10 14.02 -14.73 -7.42
CA ALA A 10 13.33 -13.47 -7.69
C ALA A 10 12.52 -13.52 -9.00
N GLN A 11 13.06 -14.18 -10.04
CA GLN A 11 12.37 -14.42 -11.31
C GLN A 11 11.10 -15.26 -11.13
N GLN A 12 11.11 -16.27 -10.25
CA GLN A 12 9.90 -17.07 -9.94
C GLN A 12 8.76 -16.21 -9.35
N HIS A 13 9.11 -15.11 -8.68
CA HIS A 13 8.17 -14.16 -8.10
C HIS A 13 7.95 -12.92 -8.96
N HIS A 14 8.31 -12.98 -10.25
CA HIS A 14 8.11 -11.91 -11.23
C HIS A 14 8.87 -10.59 -10.95
N PHE A 15 9.74 -10.56 -9.95
CA PHE A 15 10.64 -9.43 -9.68
C PHE A 15 11.88 -9.52 -10.58
N THR A 16 11.71 -9.21 -11.86
CA THR A 16 12.79 -9.29 -12.86
C THR A 16 13.54 -7.98 -13.03
N ASN A 17 13.03 -6.88 -12.46
CA ASN A 17 13.67 -5.58 -12.56
C ASN A 17 14.96 -5.52 -11.72
N PRO A 18 16.10 -5.08 -12.29
CA PRO A 18 17.40 -5.04 -11.60
C PRO A 18 17.46 -4.07 -10.40
N GLN A 19 16.51 -3.16 -10.27
CA GLN A 19 16.37 -2.24 -9.13
C GLN A 19 15.73 -2.91 -7.91
N VAL A 20 15.19 -4.12 -8.07
CA VAL A 20 14.56 -4.90 -7.01
C VAL A 20 15.47 -6.05 -6.61
N ARG A 21 15.73 -6.16 -5.30
CA ARG A 21 16.37 -7.32 -4.71
C ARG A 21 15.36 -8.04 -3.84
N VAL A 22 15.25 -9.35 -4.00
CA VAL A 22 14.36 -10.17 -3.19
C VAL A 22 15.19 -11.18 -2.42
N GLN A 23 15.03 -11.19 -1.10
CA GLN A 23 15.50 -12.29 -0.28
C GLN A 23 14.28 -13.15 0.09
N VAL A 24 14.29 -14.39 -0.35
CA VAL A 24 13.25 -15.36 -0.04
C VAL A 24 13.56 -16.02 1.31
N THR A 25 12.62 -15.96 2.24
CA THR A 25 12.66 -16.73 3.49
C THR A 25 11.55 -17.78 3.47
N VAL A 26 11.47 -18.64 4.50
CA VAL A 26 10.37 -19.60 4.61
C VAL A 26 9.00 -18.92 4.69
N GLU A 27 8.90 -17.73 5.29
CA GLU A 27 7.63 -17.05 5.56
C GLU A 27 7.37 -15.85 4.63
N THR A 28 8.44 -15.18 4.18
CA THR A 28 8.34 -13.87 3.51
C THR A 28 9.21 -13.77 2.26
N LEU A 29 8.77 -12.93 1.33
CA LEU A 29 9.64 -12.27 0.36
C LEU A 29 10.05 -10.93 0.96
N ASN A 30 11.34 -10.76 1.25
CA ASN A 30 11.90 -9.50 1.68
C ASN A 30 12.34 -8.72 0.43
N VAL A 31 11.55 -7.72 0.03
CA VAL A 31 11.70 -6.94 -1.19
C VAL A 31 12.40 -5.62 -0.88
N SER A 32 13.67 -5.50 -1.28
CA SER A 32 14.44 -4.26 -1.22
C SER A 32 14.37 -3.52 -2.55
N THR A 33 13.94 -2.26 -2.55
CA THR A 33 13.75 -1.46 -3.77
C THR A 33 14.04 0.02 -3.53
N THR A 34 14.47 0.71 -4.58
CA THR A 34 14.61 2.17 -4.54
C THR A 34 13.30 2.93 -4.80
N GLY A 35 12.24 2.24 -5.23
CA GLY A 35 10.96 2.87 -5.59
C GLY A 35 11.05 3.88 -6.74
N TYR A 36 12.19 3.94 -7.43
CA TYR A 36 12.41 4.86 -8.54
C TYR A 36 11.81 4.25 -9.81
N PRO A 37 11.06 5.02 -10.63
CA PRO A 37 10.45 4.47 -11.84
C PRO A 37 11.53 4.01 -12.83
N ASP A 38 11.35 2.81 -13.38
CA ASP A 38 12.16 2.25 -14.47
C ASP A 38 11.68 2.67 -15.86
N HIS A 39 10.57 3.40 -15.91
CA HIS A 39 9.99 4.00 -17.09
C HIS A 39 10.12 5.52 -17.07
N LYS A 40 9.85 6.15 -18.21
CA LYS A 40 9.72 7.61 -18.29
C LYS A 40 8.56 8.07 -17.43
N TRP A 41 8.77 9.12 -16.63
CA TRP A 41 7.73 9.78 -15.84
C TRP A 41 7.54 11.21 -16.33
N GLU A 42 6.37 11.79 -16.09
CA GLU A 42 6.03 13.14 -16.51
C GLU A 42 5.94 14.08 -15.31
N ARG A 43 6.35 15.34 -15.52
CA ARG A 43 6.19 16.38 -14.51
C ARG A 43 4.73 16.82 -14.48
N VAL A 44 3.94 16.16 -13.65
CA VAL A 44 2.52 16.47 -13.38
C VAL A 44 2.32 17.29 -12.10
N ASN A 45 3.39 17.46 -11.31
CA ASN A 45 3.42 18.32 -10.13
C ASN A 45 4.84 18.90 -9.91
N PRO A 46 5.05 19.83 -8.95
CA PRO A 46 6.36 20.44 -8.71
C PRO A 46 7.46 19.49 -8.22
N ASN A 47 7.11 18.30 -7.70
CA ASN A 47 8.07 17.37 -7.09
C ASN A 47 8.91 16.63 -8.16
N ARG A 48 9.93 15.90 -7.72
CA ARG A 48 10.76 15.00 -8.55
C ARG A 48 10.92 13.66 -7.84
N PRO A 49 10.91 12.54 -8.56
CA PRO A 49 11.26 11.25 -7.98
C PRO A 49 12.72 11.26 -7.52
N THR A 50 12.99 10.66 -6.36
CA THR A 50 14.33 10.39 -5.85
C THR A 50 14.41 8.93 -5.40
N LYS A 51 15.61 8.35 -5.44
CA LYS A 51 15.82 6.97 -4.96
C LYS A 51 15.57 6.89 -3.46
N GLN A 52 14.80 5.89 -3.06
CA GLN A 52 14.47 5.55 -1.67
C GLN A 52 15.27 4.31 -1.24
N ASN A 53 15.03 3.85 0.00
CA ASN A 53 15.61 2.62 0.54
C ASN A 53 14.51 1.77 1.21
N PHE A 54 13.55 1.31 0.42
CA PHE A 54 12.43 0.51 0.91
C PHE A 54 12.84 -0.94 1.14
N ASN A 55 12.25 -1.55 2.16
CA ASN A 55 12.43 -2.95 2.50
C ASN A 55 11.09 -3.53 2.96
N PHE A 56 10.33 -4.12 2.03
CA PHE A 56 9.01 -4.67 2.31
C PHE A 56 9.07 -6.16 2.63
N GLN A 57 8.19 -6.62 3.49
CA GLN A 57 7.94 -8.03 3.75
C GLN A 57 6.61 -8.43 3.13
N ILE A 58 6.63 -9.43 2.25
CA ILE A 58 5.45 -9.95 1.59
C ILE A 58 5.25 -11.41 2.06
N PRO A 59 4.17 -11.75 2.77
CA PRO A 59 3.89 -13.13 3.16
C PRO A 59 3.86 -14.08 1.94
N ARG A 60 4.58 -15.20 2.00
CA ARG A 60 4.63 -16.19 0.90
C ARG A 60 3.38 -17.06 0.80
N TYR A 61 2.72 -17.27 1.94
CA TYR A 61 1.55 -18.14 2.06
C TYR A 61 0.39 -17.37 2.69
N PRO A 62 -0.12 -16.33 1.98
CA PRO A 62 -1.22 -15.53 2.50
C PRO A 62 -2.45 -16.40 2.75
N GLN A 63 -3.08 -16.21 3.90
CA GLN A 63 -4.32 -16.87 4.27
C GLN A 63 -5.45 -15.86 4.26
N ILE A 64 -6.63 -16.29 3.80
CA ILE A 64 -7.84 -15.48 3.88
C ILE A 64 -8.15 -15.24 5.36
N ALA A 65 -8.15 -13.98 5.76
CA ALA A 65 -8.50 -13.57 7.12
C ALA A 65 -10.03 -13.65 7.34
N SER A 66 -10.44 -13.86 8.59
CA SER A 66 -11.87 -13.84 8.96
C SER A 66 -12.52 -12.47 8.80
N ARG A 67 -11.71 -11.40 8.74
CA ARG A 67 -12.14 -10.01 8.51
C ARG A 67 -11.15 -9.32 7.58
N THR A 68 -11.67 -8.46 6.72
CA THR A 68 -10.86 -7.60 5.87
C THR A 68 -10.23 -6.46 6.67
N THR A 69 -9.06 -6.01 6.26
CA THR A 69 -8.38 -4.84 6.84
C THR A 69 -8.35 -3.72 5.81
N PRO A 70 -8.92 -2.53 6.05
CA PRO A 70 -8.82 -1.41 5.12
C PRO A 70 -7.36 -1.09 4.78
N VAL A 71 -7.08 -0.76 3.52
CA VAL A 71 -5.76 -0.21 3.19
C VAL A 71 -5.65 1.22 3.73
N PRO A 72 -4.44 1.70 4.07
CA PRO A 72 -4.25 3.12 4.36
C PRO A 72 -4.79 4.00 3.23
N SER A 73 -5.55 5.04 3.56
CA SER A 73 -5.98 6.07 2.59
C SER A 73 -4.80 6.72 1.86
N ARG A 74 -3.69 6.91 2.58
CA ARG A 74 -2.43 7.49 2.10
C ARG A 74 -1.25 6.60 2.47
N GLY A 75 -0.22 6.62 1.65
CA GLY A 75 1.02 5.87 1.87
C GLY A 75 1.00 4.48 1.23
N PRO A 76 2.10 3.72 1.34
CA PRO A 76 2.28 2.47 0.63
C PRO A 76 1.28 1.39 1.07
N ILE A 77 0.73 0.66 0.10
CA ILE A 77 -0.21 -0.45 0.31
C ILE A 77 0.24 -1.75 -0.36
N ALA A 78 1.11 -1.64 -1.37
CA ALA A 78 1.63 -2.74 -2.14
C ALA A 78 2.93 -2.31 -2.84
N VAL A 79 3.66 -3.28 -3.39
CA VAL A 79 4.86 -3.05 -4.20
C VAL A 79 4.66 -3.67 -5.59
N ALA A 80 4.90 -2.90 -6.64
CA ALA A 80 4.89 -3.38 -8.01
C ALA A 80 6.13 -4.21 -8.32
N ILE A 81 6.06 -5.06 -9.35
CA ILE A 81 7.17 -5.93 -9.76
C ILE A 81 8.39 -5.16 -10.26
N ASN A 82 8.23 -3.91 -10.71
CA ASN A 82 9.33 -3.02 -11.04
C ASN A 82 9.93 -2.29 -9.82
N GLY A 83 9.36 -2.51 -8.63
CA GLY A 83 9.84 -1.94 -7.37
C GLY A 83 9.22 -0.60 -6.99
N VAL A 84 8.39 0.02 -7.84
CA VAL A 84 7.62 1.22 -7.49
C VAL A 84 6.49 0.83 -6.53
N VAL A 85 6.15 1.70 -5.61
CA VAL A 85 5.11 1.43 -4.59
C VAL A 85 3.73 1.87 -5.08
N PHE A 86 2.71 1.09 -4.73
CA PHE A 86 1.32 1.53 -4.84
C PHE A 86 0.93 2.24 -3.56
N PHE A 87 0.26 3.39 -3.70
CA PHE A 87 -0.31 4.11 -2.57
C PHE A 87 -1.82 3.90 -2.48
N GLY A 88 -2.35 4.20 -1.30
CA GLY A 88 -3.79 4.32 -1.09
C GLY A 88 -4.44 5.33 -2.04
N PRO A 89 -5.78 5.30 -2.17
CA PRO A 89 -6.49 6.03 -3.21
C PRO A 89 -6.51 7.55 -3.00
N GLU A 90 -6.22 8.04 -1.79
CA GLU A 90 -6.29 9.46 -1.49
C GLU A 90 -4.97 10.20 -1.73
N ASP A 91 -5.10 11.47 -2.11
CA ASP A 91 -4.03 12.45 -2.09
C ASP A 91 -3.84 13.12 -0.71
N ARG A 92 -2.96 14.13 -0.68
CA ARG A 92 -2.67 14.93 0.52
C ARG A 92 -3.84 15.78 1.02
N GLU A 93 -4.81 16.09 0.15
CA GLU A 93 -6.00 16.88 0.43
C GLU A 93 -7.18 16.00 0.86
N GLY A 94 -7.01 14.67 0.85
CA GLY A 94 -8.04 13.70 1.25
C GLY A 94 -9.05 13.40 0.16
N LYS A 95 -8.70 13.71 -1.09
CA LYS A 95 -9.52 13.42 -2.27
C LYS A 95 -8.93 12.26 -3.05
N ILE A 96 -9.73 11.62 -3.89
CA ILE A 96 -9.26 10.56 -4.78
C ILE A 96 -8.19 11.13 -5.72
N ALA A 97 -6.99 10.58 -5.67
CA ALA A 97 -5.84 11.11 -6.39
C ALA A 97 -6.07 11.14 -7.92
N LEU A 98 -6.75 10.12 -8.46
CA LEU A 98 -7.13 10.06 -9.88
C LEU A 98 -8.04 11.21 -10.30
N GLU A 99 -8.89 11.69 -9.39
CA GLU A 99 -9.92 12.70 -9.68
C GLU A 99 -9.46 14.13 -9.35
N ASN A 100 -8.47 14.30 -8.48
CA ASN A 100 -8.04 15.61 -7.98
C ASN A 100 -6.60 16.01 -8.33
N HIS A 101 -5.72 15.06 -8.65
CA HIS A 101 -4.33 15.36 -9.01
C HIS A 101 -3.96 14.85 -10.39
N GLY A 102 -3.07 15.57 -11.06
CA GLY A 102 -2.42 15.07 -12.27
C GLY A 102 -1.58 13.85 -11.93
N LEU A 103 -2.02 12.68 -12.38
CA LEU A 103 -1.17 11.50 -12.54
C LEU A 103 -0.52 11.58 -13.92
N ASP A 104 0.70 11.07 -14.04
CA ASP A 104 1.31 10.93 -15.36
C ASP A 104 0.66 9.81 -16.19
N SER A 105 1.08 9.66 -17.44
CA SER A 105 0.63 8.60 -18.34
C SER A 105 0.79 7.18 -17.77
N CYS A 106 1.71 6.99 -16.82
CA CYS A 106 1.92 5.73 -16.11
C CYS A 106 1.08 5.59 -14.83
N ARG A 107 0.13 6.52 -14.60
CA ARG A 107 -0.79 6.56 -13.45
C ARG A 107 -0.10 6.73 -12.10
N GLY A 108 1.05 7.40 -12.11
CA GLY A 108 1.80 7.72 -10.89
C GLY A 108 2.21 9.19 -10.80
N HIS A 109 2.75 9.55 -9.64
CA HIS A 109 3.38 10.85 -9.43
C HIS A 109 4.35 10.84 -8.24
N PRO A 110 5.29 11.81 -8.16
CA PRO A 110 6.15 11.95 -6.99
C PRO A 110 5.46 12.73 -5.86
N ALA A 111 5.59 12.22 -4.64
CA ALA A 111 5.29 12.93 -3.39
C ALA A 111 6.37 14.00 -3.09
N PRO A 112 6.12 14.95 -2.15
CA PRO A 112 7.15 15.91 -1.70
C PRO A 112 8.41 15.26 -1.13
N SER A 113 8.32 14.02 -0.63
CA SER A 113 9.47 13.22 -0.19
C SER A 113 10.30 12.64 -1.33
N GLY A 114 9.86 12.81 -2.59
CA GLY A 114 10.46 12.21 -3.77
C GLY A 114 10.06 10.76 -4.02
N VAL A 115 9.14 10.20 -3.23
CA VAL A 115 8.59 8.86 -3.49
C VAL A 115 7.67 8.94 -4.70
N TYR A 116 8.09 8.33 -5.81
CA TYR A 116 7.20 8.06 -6.92
C TYR A 116 6.31 6.87 -6.59
N HIS A 117 5.02 6.97 -6.87
CA HIS A 117 4.05 5.94 -6.53
C HIS A 117 2.89 5.93 -7.52
N TYR A 118 2.26 4.76 -7.67
CA TYR A 118 1.06 4.58 -8.46
C TYR A 118 -0.19 4.66 -7.59
N HIS A 119 -1.28 5.20 -8.14
CA HIS A 119 -2.60 5.19 -7.52
C HIS A 119 -3.60 4.27 -8.22
N CYS A 120 -3.31 3.85 -9.45
CA CYS A 120 -4.17 3.02 -10.29
C CYS A 120 -3.32 2.04 -11.12
N THR A 121 -3.96 1.25 -11.99
CA THR A 121 -3.30 0.36 -12.95
C THR A 121 -2.18 1.07 -13.72
N PRO A 122 -0.90 0.73 -13.51
CA PRO A 122 0.21 1.38 -14.18
C PRO A 122 0.48 0.66 -15.51
N GLY A 123 -0.01 1.25 -16.61
CA GLY A 123 0.18 0.72 -17.96
C GLY A 123 1.66 0.67 -18.42
N CYS A 124 2.57 1.23 -17.64
CA CYS A 124 4.02 1.20 -17.89
C CYS A 124 4.73 0.03 -17.19
N VAL A 125 4.05 -0.71 -16.31
CA VAL A 125 4.62 -1.88 -15.61
C VAL A 125 4.34 -3.18 -16.34
N HIS A 126 3.22 -3.24 -17.06
CA HIS A 126 2.77 -4.44 -17.75
C HIS A 126 1.98 -4.08 -19.00
N GLN A 127 1.85 -5.05 -19.89
CA GLN A 127 0.90 -5.02 -20.99
C GLN A 127 -0.04 -6.20 -20.84
N ASP A 128 -1.34 -5.95 -20.97
CA ASP A 128 -2.34 -7.01 -20.92
C ASP A 128 -2.35 -7.78 -22.25
N PRO A 129 -2.04 -9.09 -22.25
CA PRO A 129 -2.10 -9.89 -23.45
C PRO A 129 -3.55 -10.00 -23.96
N PRO A 130 -3.80 -9.91 -25.28
CA PRO A 130 -5.12 -10.07 -25.83
C PRO A 130 -5.74 -11.42 -25.45
N SER A 131 -7.01 -11.40 -25.06
CA SER A 131 -7.80 -12.61 -24.72
C SER A 131 -7.21 -13.48 -23.59
N GLN A 132 -6.30 -12.94 -22.79
CA GLN A 132 -5.65 -13.64 -21.70
C GLN A 132 -5.83 -12.91 -20.38
N HIS A 133 -5.65 -13.64 -19.29
CA HIS A 133 -5.59 -13.06 -17.97
C HIS A 133 -4.38 -12.12 -17.86
N SER A 134 -4.54 -10.99 -17.18
CA SER A 134 -3.44 -10.06 -16.92
C SER A 134 -2.26 -10.76 -16.25
N PRO A 135 -1.01 -10.30 -16.46
CA PRO A 135 0.13 -10.77 -15.70
C PRO A 135 0.07 -10.26 -14.25
N VAL A 136 0.93 -10.82 -13.39
CA VAL A 136 1.19 -10.26 -12.05
C VAL A 136 1.88 -8.91 -12.23
N ILE A 137 1.36 -7.88 -11.57
CA ILE A 137 1.91 -6.52 -11.62
C ILE A 137 2.50 -6.08 -10.28
N GLY A 138 2.18 -6.80 -9.20
CA GLY A 138 2.68 -6.50 -7.87
C GLY A 138 2.19 -7.46 -6.81
N TYR A 139 2.56 -7.14 -5.56
CA TYR A 139 2.18 -7.88 -4.37
C TYR A 139 1.62 -6.93 -3.32
N ALA A 140 0.43 -7.24 -2.84
CA ALA A 140 -0.16 -6.56 -1.70
C ALA A 140 0.61 -6.92 -0.42
N PHE A 141 0.59 -6.02 0.57
CA PHE A 141 1.30 -6.25 1.83
C PHE A 141 0.74 -7.38 2.69
N ASP A 142 -0.43 -7.94 2.36
CA ASP A 142 -0.95 -9.18 2.94
C ASP A 142 -0.48 -10.45 2.24
N GLY A 143 0.30 -10.34 1.15
CA GLY A 143 0.95 -11.44 0.46
C GLY A 143 0.25 -11.87 -0.84
N PHE A 144 -1.01 -11.46 -1.06
CA PHE A 144 -1.71 -11.82 -2.28
C PHE A 144 -1.16 -11.03 -3.49
N LYS A 145 -1.15 -11.70 -4.65
CA LYS A 145 -0.74 -11.11 -5.92
C LYS A 145 -1.77 -10.09 -6.38
N ILE A 146 -1.27 -9.06 -7.05
CA ILE A 146 -2.07 -8.06 -7.76
C ILE A 146 -1.86 -8.28 -9.25
N TYR A 147 -2.95 -8.38 -9.98
CA TYR A 147 -3.01 -8.52 -11.42
C TYR A 147 -3.56 -7.24 -12.07
N GLY A 148 -3.32 -7.10 -13.37
CA GLY A 148 -3.90 -6.03 -14.19
C GLY A 148 -5.42 -6.12 -14.36
N LEU A 149 -5.96 -5.41 -15.35
CA LEU A 149 -7.40 -5.21 -15.51
C LEU A 149 -8.18 -6.46 -15.94
N GLN A 150 -7.50 -7.44 -16.57
CA GLN A 150 -8.14 -8.54 -17.27
C GLN A 150 -8.14 -9.82 -16.44
N GLY A 151 -9.33 -10.40 -16.30
CA GLY A 151 -9.56 -11.76 -15.84
C GLY A 151 -9.56 -12.76 -17.00
N GLU A 152 -10.36 -13.82 -16.88
CA GLU A 152 -10.42 -14.87 -17.89
C GLU A 152 -10.82 -14.35 -19.27
N ARG A 153 -10.19 -14.91 -20.31
CA ARG A 153 -10.44 -14.58 -21.73
C ARG A 153 -10.23 -13.09 -22.05
N GLY A 154 -9.40 -12.38 -21.29
CA GLY A 154 -9.07 -10.99 -21.54
C GLY A 154 -10.24 -10.04 -21.29
N ARG A 155 -11.14 -10.39 -20.35
CA ARG A 155 -12.28 -9.56 -19.96
C ARG A 155 -12.11 -9.11 -18.51
N PRO A 156 -12.52 -7.89 -18.14
CA PRO A 156 -12.53 -7.47 -16.74
C PRO A 156 -13.35 -8.45 -15.89
N PRO A 157 -12.85 -8.87 -14.71
CA PRO A 157 -13.61 -9.74 -13.82
C PRO A 157 -14.92 -9.07 -13.39
N THR A 158 -15.97 -9.87 -13.21
CA THR A 158 -17.32 -9.38 -12.83
C THR A 158 -17.75 -9.81 -11.43
N ASP A 159 -16.88 -10.57 -10.76
CA ASP A 159 -17.08 -11.25 -9.49
C ASP A 159 -16.11 -10.76 -8.40
N LEU A 160 -15.52 -9.57 -8.58
CA LEU A 160 -14.64 -8.96 -7.60
C LEU A 160 -15.40 -8.64 -6.31
N ASP A 161 -14.79 -8.93 -5.16
CA ASP A 161 -15.25 -8.53 -3.86
C ASP A 161 -14.96 -7.04 -3.58
N GLN A 162 -15.42 -6.55 -2.42
CA GLN A 162 -15.23 -5.17 -1.98
C GLN A 162 -13.75 -4.72 -1.87
N CYS A 163 -12.80 -5.66 -1.87
CA CYS A 163 -11.38 -5.39 -1.81
C CYS A 163 -10.70 -5.40 -3.19
N ASN A 164 -11.47 -5.53 -4.29
CA ASN A 164 -10.97 -5.77 -5.65
C ASN A 164 -10.34 -7.14 -5.88
N GLY A 165 -10.70 -8.16 -5.07
CA GLY A 165 -10.17 -9.50 -5.26
C GLY A 165 -11.23 -10.56 -5.51
N HIS A 166 -10.80 -11.68 -6.07
CA HIS A 166 -11.61 -12.88 -6.25
C HIS A 166 -10.70 -14.12 -6.20
N ALA A 167 -11.26 -15.32 -6.33
CA ALA A 167 -10.50 -16.55 -6.31
C ALA A 167 -10.91 -17.51 -7.42
N ASP A 168 -9.93 -18.23 -7.95
CA ASP A 168 -10.14 -19.36 -8.84
C ASP A 168 -9.18 -20.52 -8.50
N ASN A 169 -9.39 -21.66 -9.15
CA ASN A 169 -8.65 -22.89 -8.88
C ASN A 169 -7.17 -22.85 -9.28
N SER A 170 -6.78 -21.95 -10.18
CA SER A 170 -5.41 -21.84 -10.70
C SER A 170 -4.53 -20.90 -9.88
N ARG A 171 -5.10 -19.78 -9.41
CA ARG A 171 -4.37 -18.68 -8.75
C ARG A 171 -4.67 -18.58 -7.27
N GLY A 172 -5.74 -19.21 -6.79
CA GLY A 172 -6.28 -18.92 -5.47
C GLY A 172 -6.83 -17.49 -5.40
N TYR A 173 -6.96 -16.94 -4.19
CA TYR A 173 -7.39 -15.56 -4.04
C TYR A 173 -6.31 -14.59 -4.54
N HIS A 174 -6.72 -13.58 -5.31
CA HIS A 174 -5.84 -12.54 -5.84
C HIS A 174 -6.62 -11.26 -6.12
N TYR A 175 -5.91 -10.15 -6.19
CA TYR A 175 -6.48 -8.85 -6.53
C TYR A 175 -6.37 -8.56 -8.03
N HIS A 176 -7.33 -7.80 -8.53
CA HIS A 176 -7.27 -7.13 -9.81
C HIS A 176 -7.27 -5.63 -9.63
N THR A 177 -6.44 -4.93 -10.38
CA THR A 177 -6.67 -3.51 -10.54
C THR A 177 -7.94 -3.28 -11.37
N THR A 178 -8.58 -2.12 -11.18
CA THR A 178 -9.84 -1.77 -11.83
C THR A 178 -9.77 -0.36 -12.39
N GLN A 179 -10.63 -0.06 -13.37
CA GLN A 179 -10.75 1.31 -13.90
C GLN A 179 -11.47 2.26 -12.92
N GLY A 180 -12.40 1.72 -12.13
CA GLY A 180 -13.09 2.47 -11.07
C GLY A 180 -12.48 2.23 -9.69
N PHE A 181 -12.90 3.02 -8.72
CA PHE A 181 -12.54 2.85 -7.31
C PHE A 181 -12.84 1.41 -6.83
N PRO A 182 -11.95 0.77 -6.04
CA PRO A 182 -10.76 1.30 -5.37
C PRO A 182 -9.45 1.27 -6.19
N PHE A 183 -9.52 1.07 -7.52
CA PHE A 183 -8.42 1.08 -8.49
C PHE A 183 -7.35 0.00 -8.31
N VAL A 184 -6.71 -0.10 -7.15
CA VAL A 184 -5.70 -1.15 -6.86
C VAL A 184 -6.31 -2.17 -5.91
N LEU A 185 -6.53 -1.79 -4.65
CA LEU A 185 -7.29 -2.58 -3.68
C LEU A 185 -7.87 -1.66 -2.59
N GLY A 186 -9.09 -1.97 -2.13
CA GLY A 186 -9.76 -1.21 -1.08
C GLY A 186 -9.45 -1.71 0.33
N CYS A 187 -9.10 -2.99 0.43
CA CYS A 187 -8.77 -3.65 1.68
C CYS A 187 -7.90 -4.88 1.43
N TYR A 188 -7.21 -5.33 2.48
CA TYR A 188 -6.56 -6.62 2.53
C TYR A 188 -7.58 -7.70 2.93
N ARG A 189 -7.64 -8.78 2.14
CA ARG A 189 -8.34 -10.03 2.43
C ARG A 189 -7.51 -10.94 3.32
N GLY A 190 -6.18 -10.81 3.31
CA GLY A 190 -5.26 -11.48 4.21
C GLY A 190 -4.85 -10.60 5.39
N THR A 191 -3.75 -11.00 6.05
CA THR A 191 -3.16 -10.25 7.17
C THR A 191 -1.94 -9.47 6.66
N PRO A 192 -1.98 -8.12 6.62
CA PRO A 192 -0.87 -7.33 6.12
C PRO A 192 0.35 -7.39 7.06
N ALA A 193 1.54 -7.50 6.49
CA ALA A 193 2.79 -7.45 7.22
C ALA A 193 3.01 -6.06 7.85
N LEU A 194 2.87 -5.98 9.17
CA LEU A 194 2.87 -4.70 9.90
C LEU A 194 4.21 -3.94 9.79
N ALA A 195 5.31 -4.66 9.54
CA ALA A 195 6.64 -4.06 9.34
C ALA A 195 6.67 -3.07 8.15
N ASN A 196 5.78 -3.23 7.18
CA ASN A 196 5.71 -2.37 5.99
C ASN A 196 5.20 -0.95 6.29
N TYR A 197 4.67 -0.70 7.48
CA TYR A 197 4.11 0.59 7.88
C TYR A 197 5.02 1.39 8.83
N ASP A 198 6.23 0.92 9.08
CA ASP A 198 7.26 1.69 9.80
C ASP A 198 7.56 3.00 9.04
N ARG A 199 7.91 4.07 9.76
CA ARG A 199 8.21 5.41 9.18
C ARG A 199 9.30 5.35 8.12
N ARG A 200 10.23 4.40 8.25
CA ARG A 200 11.31 4.17 7.27
C ARG A 200 10.78 3.77 5.88
N GLN A 201 9.58 3.19 5.82
CA GLN A 201 8.92 2.74 4.60
C GLN A 201 8.03 3.83 3.95
N GLN A 202 7.97 5.04 4.53
CA GLN A 202 7.18 6.16 3.99
C GLN A 202 8.01 7.11 3.10
N GLY A 203 9.29 6.79 2.89
CA GLY A 203 10.24 7.54 2.06
C GLY A 203 11.08 8.55 2.85
N THR A 204 12.32 8.76 2.41
CA THR A 204 13.30 9.69 2.98
C THR A 204 13.56 10.82 1.99
N GLY A 205 12.77 11.89 2.07
CA GLY A 205 13.07 13.12 1.31
C GLY A 205 14.23 13.89 1.94
N PRO A 206 15.05 14.62 1.16
CA PRO A 206 16.03 15.55 1.72
C PRO A 206 15.26 16.68 2.44
N GLY A 207 15.45 16.77 3.77
CA GLY A 207 14.91 17.87 4.57
C GLY A 207 13.89 17.54 5.65
N ASN A 208 13.85 16.31 6.20
CA ASN A 208 13.03 16.04 7.38
C ASN A 208 13.71 15.22 8.49
N GLU A 209 15.03 15.33 8.60
CA GLU A 209 15.63 15.27 9.93
C GLU A 209 15.23 16.53 10.68
N ARG A 210 14.58 16.35 11.84
CA ARG A 210 14.18 17.40 12.81
C ARG A 210 12.86 18.15 12.55
N LYS A 211 11.76 17.40 12.45
CA LYS A 211 10.55 17.71 13.23
C LYS A 211 9.84 16.39 13.49
N GLY A 212 9.96 15.87 14.72
CA GLY A 212 9.23 14.68 15.13
C GLY A 212 7.75 14.88 14.85
N ARG A 213 7.22 14.20 13.82
CA ARG A 213 5.77 14.11 13.59
C ARG A 213 5.16 13.60 14.89
N ARG A 214 4.34 14.45 15.51
CA ARG A 214 3.69 14.18 16.80
C ARG A 214 2.95 12.85 16.67
N GLY A 215 2.99 12.00 17.70
CA GLY A 215 2.35 10.67 17.68
C GLY A 215 0.84 10.66 17.37
N GLY A 216 0.21 11.82 17.18
CA GLY A 216 -1.19 11.97 16.75
C GLY A 216 -1.44 11.73 15.25
N ASP A 217 -0.45 11.93 14.37
CA ASP A 217 -0.67 11.84 12.92
C ASP A 217 -0.85 10.39 12.44
N SER A 218 -0.10 9.45 13.02
CA SER A 218 -0.24 8.01 12.73
C SER A 218 -1.53 7.42 13.31
N MET A 219 -1.92 7.85 14.52
CA MET A 219 -3.19 7.40 15.11
C MET A 219 -4.38 7.88 14.29
N ARG A 220 -4.38 9.13 13.83
CA ARG A 220 -5.47 9.67 13.02
C ARG A 220 -5.65 8.88 11.73
N GLN A 221 -4.56 8.59 11.02
CA GLN A 221 -4.58 7.83 9.77
C GLN A 221 -5.12 6.41 9.95
N TYR A 222 -4.61 5.65 10.92
CA TYR A 222 -5.01 4.25 11.09
C TYR A 222 -6.37 4.09 11.77
N CYS A 223 -6.81 5.09 12.54
CA CYS A 223 -8.07 5.05 13.26
C CYS A 223 -9.19 5.85 12.62
N GLU A 224 -9.01 6.41 11.42
CA GLU A 224 -9.99 7.31 10.80
C GLU A 224 -11.35 6.62 10.61
N THR A 225 -11.35 5.49 9.91
CA THR A 225 -12.55 4.70 9.61
C THR A 225 -13.16 4.10 10.88
N ASP A 226 -12.32 3.55 11.76
CA ASP A 226 -12.76 3.00 13.05
C ASP A 226 -13.42 4.07 13.92
N ARG A 227 -12.84 5.26 13.98
CA ARG A 227 -13.40 6.41 14.70
C ARG A 227 -14.71 6.85 14.08
N GLN A 228 -14.79 7.01 12.76
CA GLN A 228 -16.04 7.41 12.10
C GLN A 228 -17.18 6.42 12.37
N ARG A 229 -16.86 5.12 12.42
CA ARG A 229 -17.85 4.06 12.62
C ARG A 229 -18.35 3.93 14.06
N TYR A 230 -17.46 4.06 15.03
CA TYR A 230 -17.77 3.76 16.44
C TYR A 230 -17.74 4.98 17.36
N CYS A 231 -17.23 6.10 16.88
CA CYS A 231 -17.17 7.41 17.56
C CYS A 231 -17.56 8.54 16.59
N PRO A 232 -18.74 8.46 15.92
CA PRO A 232 -19.16 9.46 14.94
C PRO A 232 -19.37 10.84 15.57
N ASN A 233 -19.24 11.89 14.76
CA ASN A 233 -19.54 13.28 15.14
C ASN A 233 -18.76 13.85 16.34
N MET A 234 -17.63 13.23 16.72
CA MET A 234 -16.77 13.71 17.79
C MET A 234 -15.57 14.48 17.22
N PRO A 235 -15.41 15.79 17.53
CA PRO A 235 -14.22 16.54 17.19
C PRO A 235 -13.03 16.09 18.05
N PRO A 236 -11.77 16.35 17.62
CA PRO A 236 -10.57 16.03 18.40
C PRO A 236 -10.62 16.60 19.82
N SER A 237 -10.81 15.73 20.81
CA SER A 237 -11.05 16.10 22.21
C SER A 237 -10.68 14.96 23.17
N ARG A 238 -10.69 15.21 24.48
CA ARG A 238 -10.55 14.15 25.49
C ARG A 238 -11.69 13.12 25.41
N GLU A 239 -12.90 13.59 25.10
CA GLU A 239 -14.10 12.75 24.96
C GLU A 239 -13.99 11.81 23.75
N MET A 240 -13.49 12.32 22.62
CA MET A 240 -13.16 11.49 21.46
C MET A 240 -12.16 10.39 21.83
N MET A 241 -11.09 10.72 22.55
CA MET A 241 -10.09 9.73 22.97
C MET A 241 -10.66 8.68 23.94
N GLN A 242 -11.59 9.08 24.82
CA GLN A 242 -12.29 8.14 25.70
C GLN A 242 -13.24 7.22 24.91
N CYS A 243 -13.95 7.75 23.92
CA CYS A 243 -14.74 6.92 23.01
C CYS A 243 -13.86 5.88 22.29
N MET A 244 -12.71 6.32 21.76
CA MET A 244 -11.77 5.43 21.07
C MET A 244 -11.21 4.34 21.99
N LYS A 245 -10.88 4.66 23.25
CA LYS A 245 -10.42 3.67 24.23
C LYS A 245 -11.50 2.65 24.58
N ARG A 246 -12.75 3.08 24.77
CA ARG A 246 -13.89 2.20 25.09
C ARG A 246 -14.22 1.24 23.94
N ASN A 247 -14.08 1.70 22.71
CA ASN A 247 -14.34 0.88 21.52
C ASN A 247 -13.09 0.20 20.95
N LYS A 248 -11.93 0.29 21.62
CA LYS A 248 -10.64 -0.20 21.10
C LYS A 248 -10.74 -1.63 20.56
N ASN A 249 -11.38 -2.55 21.27
CA ASN A 249 -11.47 -3.96 20.86
C ASN A 249 -12.34 -4.19 19.62
N LYS A 250 -13.13 -3.18 19.19
CA LYS A 250 -13.93 -3.20 17.97
C LYS A 250 -13.20 -2.60 16.76
N PHE A 251 -12.05 -1.97 16.99
CA PHE A 251 -11.27 -1.30 15.96
C PHE A 251 -10.40 -2.28 15.19
N SER A 252 -9.95 -1.89 14.01
CA SER A 252 -8.92 -2.61 13.25
C SER A 252 -7.67 -2.84 14.09
N ALA A 253 -6.95 -3.93 13.83
CA ALA A 253 -5.69 -4.24 14.53
C ALA A 253 -4.68 -3.09 14.42
N GLN A 254 -4.65 -2.43 13.25
CA GLN A 254 -3.79 -1.27 12.98
C GLN A 254 -4.17 -0.07 13.87
N CYS A 255 -5.46 0.27 13.99
CA CYS A 255 -5.89 1.32 14.91
C CYS A 255 -5.65 0.94 16.38
N GLN A 256 -5.89 -0.31 16.77
CA GLN A 256 -5.63 -0.79 18.13
C GLN A 256 -4.17 -0.62 18.52
N GLN A 257 -3.24 -0.93 17.61
CA GLN A 257 -1.81 -0.76 17.81
C GLN A 257 -1.41 0.72 17.77
N ALA A 258 -1.97 1.51 16.86
CA ALA A 258 -1.74 2.94 16.78
C ALA A 258 -2.20 3.67 18.05
N LEU A 259 -3.33 3.26 18.65
CA LEU A 259 -3.82 3.73 19.94
C LEU A 259 -2.91 3.35 21.11
N GLN A 260 -2.31 2.16 21.08
CA GLN A 260 -1.36 1.70 22.11
C GLN A 260 -0.06 2.51 22.08
N ASN A 261 0.40 2.83 20.88
CA ASN A 261 1.65 3.55 20.66
C ASN A 261 1.47 5.09 20.70
N HIS A 262 0.22 5.58 20.79
CA HIS A 262 -0.07 7.01 20.84
C HIS A 262 0.36 7.62 22.17
N ARG A 263 1.41 8.44 22.13
CA ARG A 263 1.80 9.31 23.24
C ARG A 263 1.19 10.69 23.06
N PRO A 264 0.25 11.14 23.92
CA PRO A 264 -0.27 12.50 23.85
C PRO A 264 0.87 13.49 24.10
N PRO A 265 0.85 14.67 23.47
CA PRO A 265 1.84 15.70 23.74
C PRO A 265 1.85 16.01 25.23
N ALA A 266 3.06 16.02 25.83
CA ALA A 266 3.22 16.38 27.23
C ALA A 266 2.58 17.75 27.48
N ASN A 267 1.78 17.86 28.55
CA ASN A 267 1.26 19.13 29.01
C ASN A 267 2.43 20.11 29.15
N ARG A 268 2.55 21.09 28.24
CA ARG A 268 3.28 22.31 28.56
C ARG A 268 2.44 23.00 29.62
N ARG A 269 2.73 22.69 30.89
CA ARG A 269 2.28 23.50 32.02
C ARG A 269 2.73 24.93 31.71
N ARG A 270 1.75 25.85 31.70
CA ARG A 270 2.03 27.29 31.76
C ARG A 270 2.79 27.59 33.04
#